data_AF-A0A7L8AAZ9-F1
#
_entry.id   AF-A0A7L8AAZ9-F1
#
_cell.length_a   1.000
_cell.length_b   1.000
_cell.length_c   1.000
_cell.angle_alpha   90.00
_cell.angle_beta   90.00
_cell.angle_gamma   90.00
#
_symmetry.space_group_name_H-M   'P 1'
#
loop_
_entity.id
_entity.type
_entity.pdbx_description
1 polymer ?
#
loop_
_entity_poly.entity_id
_entity_poly.type
_entity_poly.pdbx_seq_one_letter_code
_entity_poly.pdbx_strand_id
1 'polypeptide(L)'
;MAVNPNRLNILTQSEIQDYFGFPRFTQEDREYYFDLTNSEVSLIEEKWLLSSKIYFVLQLGYFKAKRMFFRFDAEEVVNDTSHIFGTYFPYSIDRDFKVPSKQTRINQQKIICRHFSFRRYDKQTGTELKDVAGRIVRRSAKPIFILRELLGFLNKQHVVPPAYSTFQDLIGRCLSEERQRISKQLMRSMEPEIEEALSAILADDSTGLHWVTQLKKEPRDFSYKEVLSEVTRIKQLKPLYDFGVRWLPTIELSNESIRYYAALVEYYSVYKLRRFDTPTAYFYLLSYAYHRTHTIHDNLIDALI
;
A
#
# COMPACT_ATOMS: atom_id res chain seq x y z
N MET A 1 -17.14 -6.41 -13.81
CA MET A 1 -15.85 -6.95 -13.35
C MET A 1 -16.11 -7.61 -12.01
N ALA A 2 -15.95 -8.94 -11.91
CA ALA A 2 -16.18 -9.66 -10.66
C ALA A 2 -15.20 -9.18 -9.58
N VAL A 3 -15.73 -8.67 -8.47
CA VAL A 3 -14.95 -8.31 -7.29
C VAL A 3 -14.46 -9.63 -6.69
N ASN A 4 -13.15 -9.87 -6.76
CA ASN A 4 -12.53 -11.04 -6.15
C ASN A 4 -12.43 -10.76 -4.63
N PRO A 5 -13.17 -11.48 -3.77
CA PRO A 5 -13.31 -11.14 -2.35
C PRO A 5 -12.02 -11.25 -1.53
N ASN A 6 -10.92 -11.75 -2.14
CA ASN A 6 -9.61 -11.92 -1.50
C ASN A 6 -8.58 -10.84 -1.88
N ARG A 7 -8.99 -9.73 -2.52
CA ARG A 7 -8.06 -8.65 -2.86
C ARG A 7 -7.64 -7.87 -1.62
N LEU A 8 -6.33 -7.66 -1.49
CA LEU A 8 -5.73 -6.92 -0.39
C LEU A 8 -6.29 -5.50 -0.37
N ASN A 9 -6.91 -5.10 0.74
CA ASN A 9 -7.37 -3.73 0.92
C ASN A 9 -6.22 -2.87 1.45
N ILE A 10 -5.59 -2.09 0.57
CA ILE A 10 -4.41 -1.26 0.88
C ILE A 10 -4.80 0.18 1.21
N LEU A 11 -5.77 0.72 0.47
CA LEU A 11 -6.27 2.09 0.52
C LEU A 11 -7.76 2.08 0.81
N THR A 12 -8.22 3.04 1.61
CA THR A 12 -9.64 3.38 1.75
C THR A 12 -10.21 3.89 0.43
N GLN A 13 -11.54 3.92 0.30
CA GLN A 13 -12.17 4.44 -0.92
C GLN A 13 -11.82 5.90 -1.21
N SER A 14 -11.68 6.73 -0.16
CA SER A 14 -11.21 8.12 -0.30
C SER A 14 -9.80 8.16 -0.86
N GLU A 15 -8.87 7.40 -0.26
CA GLU A 15 -7.49 7.36 -0.73
C GLU A 15 -7.38 6.81 -2.16
N ILE A 16 -8.22 5.85 -2.55
CA ILE A 16 -8.26 5.39 -3.96
C ILE A 16 -8.62 6.54 -4.89
N GLN A 17 -9.57 7.40 -4.52
CA GLN A 17 -9.90 8.59 -5.32
C GLN A 17 -8.76 9.61 -5.31
N ASP A 18 -8.09 9.80 -4.18
CA ASP A 18 -6.96 10.73 -4.06
C ASP A 18 -5.78 10.29 -4.93
N TYR A 19 -5.42 9.00 -4.89
CA TYR A 19 -4.30 8.48 -5.69
C TYR A 19 -4.67 8.22 -7.15
N PHE A 20 -5.81 7.55 -7.42
CA PHE A 20 -6.14 7.01 -8.75
C PHE A 20 -7.36 7.64 -9.41
N GLY A 21 -8.12 8.48 -8.70
CA GLY A 21 -9.22 9.26 -9.26
C GLY A 21 -8.71 10.47 -10.05
N PHE A 22 -9.53 11.00 -10.96
CA PHE A 22 -9.17 12.22 -11.69
C PHE A 22 -9.16 13.45 -10.76
N PRO A 23 -8.40 14.50 -11.09
CA PRO A 23 -8.35 15.70 -10.27
C PRO A 23 -9.71 16.40 -10.19
N ARG A 24 -10.09 16.84 -8.98
CA ARG A 24 -11.21 17.75 -8.77
C ARG A 24 -10.64 19.16 -8.62
N PHE A 25 -10.39 19.83 -9.74
CA PHE A 25 -9.71 21.11 -9.76
C PHE A 25 -10.55 22.24 -9.15
N THR A 26 -9.88 23.07 -8.35
CA THR A 26 -10.35 24.42 -7.98
C THR A 26 -10.18 25.37 -9.18
N GLN A 27 -10.62 26.63 -9.04
CA GLN A 27 -10.39 27.61 -10.10
C GLN A 27 -8.89 27.88 -10.33
N GLU A 28 -8.12 28.01 -9.25
CA GLU A 28 -6.66 28.19 -9.31
C GLU A 28 -5.97 26.99 -9.98
N ASP A 29 -6.41 25.77 -9.67
CA ASP A 29 -5.90 24.57 -10.33
C ASP A 29 -6.18 24.57 -11.84
N ARG A 30 -7.35 25.05 -12.28
CA ARG A 30 -7.69 25.13 -13.71
C ARG A 30 -6.75 26.10 -14.43
N GLU A 31 -6.55 27.27 -13.85
CA GLU A 31 -5.63 28.29 -14.37
C GLU A 31 -4.21 27.76 -14.46
N TYR A 32 -3.76 26.97 -13.48
CA TYR A 32 -2.41 26.41 -13.50
C TYR A 32 -2.26 25.20 -14.44
N TYR A 33 -3.12 24.18 -14.32
CA TYR A 33 -2.94 22.93 -15.05
C TYR A 33 -3.47 22.95 -16.48
N PHE A 34 -4.43 23.83 -16.81
CA PHE A 34 -4.89 24.01 -18.20
C PHE A 34 -4.19 25.14 -18.94
N ASP A 35 -3.28 25.88 -18.31
CA ASP A 35 -2.38 26.78 -19.04
C ASP A 35 -1.46 25.98 -19.98
N LEU A 36 -1.45 26.37 -21.25
CA LEU A 36 -0.74 25.66 -22.32
C LEU A 36 0.47 26.47 -22.75
N THR A 37 1.63 25.82 -22.69
CA THR A 37 2.83 26.35 -23.33
C THR A 37 2.69 26.35 -24.85
N ASN A 38 3.48 27.17 -25.55
CA ASN A 38 3.51 27.18 -27.02
C ASN A 38 3.79 25.78 -27.61
N SER A 39 4.66 24.99 -26.95
CA SER A 39 4.91 23.62 -27.36
C SER A 39 3.69 22.72 -27.23
N GLU A 40 2.85 22.94 -26.22
CA GLU A 40 1.63 22.14 -26.00
C GLU A 40 0.49 22.55 -26.92
N VAL A 41 0.35 23.84 -27.22
CA VAL A 41 -0.58 24.34 -28.24
C VAL A 41 -0.28 23.69 -29.60
N SER A 42 1.01 23.56 -29.95
CA SER A 42 1.42 22.92 -31.21
C SER A 42 1.07 21.43 -31.34
N LEU A 43 0.72 20.76 -30.22
CA LEU A 43 0.28 19.36 -30.24
C LEU A 43 -1.19 19.19 -30.67
N ILE A 44 -1.97 20.28 -30.65
CA ILE A 44 -3.39 20.26 -31.00
C ILE A 44 -3.52 20.41 -32.51
N GLU A 45 -3.93 19.33 -33.19
CA GLU A 45 -4.08 19.39 -34.64
C GLU A 45 -5.29 20.24 -35.04
N GLU A 46 -5.10 21.14 -36.01
CA GLU A 46 -6.14 22.06 -36.48
C GLU A 46 -7.41 21.32 -36.97
N LYS A 47 -7.22 20.19 -37.65
CA LYS A 47 -8.30 19.34 -38.20
C LYS A 47 -9.11 18.58 -37.15
N TRP A 48 -8.71 18.57 -35.88
CA TRP A 48 -9.48 17.88 -34.85
C TRP A 48 -10.82 18.57 -34.63
N LEU A 49 -11.86 17.76 -34.43
CA LEU A 49 -13.15 18.24 -33.94
C LEU A 49 -12.96 18.99 -32.62
N LEU A 50 -13.79 20.02 -32.38
CA LEU A 50 -13.69 20.86 -31.19
C LEU A 50 -13.70 20.04 -29.89
N SER A 51 -14.61 19.07 -29.74
CA SER A 51 -14.65 18.21 -28.55
C SER A 51 -13.39 17.36 -28.39
N SER A 52 -12.69 17.01 -29.48
CA SER A 52 -11.40 16.32 -29.41
C SER A 52 -10.27 17.25 -28.97
N LYS A 53 -10.26 18.52 -29.42
CA LYS A 53 -9.31 19.53 -28.94
C LYS A 53 -9.47 19.78 -27.45
N ILE A 54 -10.70 19.94 -26.98
CA ILE A 54 -11.01 20.15 -25.55
C ILE A 54 -10.62 18.93 -24.72
N TYR A 55 -10.99 17.72 -25.17
CA TYR A 55 -10.62 16.50 -24.48
C TYR A 55 -9.09 16.30 -24.43
N PHE A 56 -8.34 16.79 -25.42
CA PHE A 56 -6.88 16.78 -25.39
C PHE A 56 -6.34 17.69 -24.28
N VAL A 57 -6.79 18.96 -24.21
CA VAL A 57 -6.38 19.91 -23.16
C VAL A 57 -6.74 19.37 -21.77
N LEU A 58 -7.93 18.79 -21.64
CA LEU A 58 -8.40 18.18 -20.40
C LEU A 58 -7.49 17.03 -19.95
N GLN A 59 -7.18 16.09 -20.85
CA GLN A 59 -6.24 15.00 -20.55
C GLN A 59 -4.84 15.51 -20.24
N LEU A 60 -4.39 16.55 -20.94
CA LEU A 60 -3.07 17.13 -20.75
C LEU A 60 -2.96 17.75 -19.34
N GLY A 61 -3.93 18.56 -18.92
CA GLY A 61 -3.93 19.16 -17.58
C GLY A 61 -4.03 18.11 -16.47
N TYR A 62 -4.90 17.11 -16.62
CA TYR A 62 -4.95 16.00 -15.67
C TYR A 62 -3.65 15.20 -15.63
N PHE A 63 -3.00 15.04 -16.78
CA PHE A 63 -1.70 14.37 -16.86
C PHE A 63 -0.59 15.21 -16.21
N LYS A 64 -0.60 16.53 -16.34
CA LYS A 64 0.33 17.42 -15.61
C LYS A 64 0.19 17.25 -14.10
N ALA A 65 -1.03 17.18 -13.59
CA ALA A 65 -1.31 17.04 -12.16
C ALA A 65 -0.97 15.66 -11.60
N LYS A 66 -1.37 14.58 -12.27
CA LYS A 66 -1.31 13.22 -11.70
C LYS A 66 -0.45 12.22 -12.47
N ARG A 67 0.14 12.59 -13.62
CA ARG A 67 0.90 11.68 -14.51
C ARG A 67 0.11 10.42 -14.90
N MET A 68 -1.21 10.55 -14.98
CA MET A 68 -2.18 9.48 -15.22
C MET A 68 -3.25 9.93 -16.21
N PHE A 69 -3.93 8.95 -16.81
CA PHE A 69 -5.07 9.18 -17.68
C PHE A 69 -6.33 8.61 -17.06
N PHE A 70 -7.44 9.33 -17.21
CA PHE A 70 -8.68 9.02 -16.52
C PHE A 70 -9.81 8.74 -17.50
N ARG A 71 -10.82 8.03 -16.99
CA ARG A 71 -12.12 7.88 -17.64
C ARG A 71 -13.13 8.60 -16.78
N PHE A 72 -13.99 9.36 -17.44
CA PHE A 72 -15.04 10.17 -16.84
C PHE A 72 -16.11 10.37 -17.92
N ASP A 73 -17.32 10.64 -17.46
CA ASP A 73 -18.43 11.04 -18.31
C ASP A 73 -18.42 12.57 -18.48
N ALA A 74 -19.16 13.06 -19.49
CA ALA A 74 -19.14 14.49 -19.83
C ALA A 74 -19.67 15.36 -18.67
N GLU A 75 -20.67 14.87 -17.93
CA GLU A 75 -21.27 15.62 -16.82
C GLU A 75 -20.29 15.83 -15.65
N GLU A 76 -19.30 14.96 -15.50
CA GLU A 76 -18.37 15.01 -14.37
C GLU A 76 -17.30 16.11 -14.49
N VAL A 77 -17.12 16.65 -15.70
CA VAL A 77 -16.02 17.57 -16.04
C VAL A 77 -16.52 18.90 -16.62
N VAL A 78 -17.80 19.23 -16.45
CA VAL A 78 -18.43 20.44 -17.05
C VAL A 78 -17.70 21.73 -16.67
N ASN A 79 -17.27 21.87 -15.43
CA ASN A 79 -16.54 23.07 -14.99
C ASN A 79 -15.18 23.20 -15.68
N ASP A 80 -14.48 22.07 -15.83
CA ASP A 80 -13.15 22.04 -16.44
C ASP A 80 -13.23 22.26 -17.94
N THR A 81 -14.21 21.64 -18.62
CA THR A 81 -14.45 21.85 -20.05
C THR A 81 -14.92 23.27 -20.33
N SER A 82 -15.79 23.85 -19.49
CA SER A 82 -16.25 25.24 -19.61
C SER A 82 -15.10 26.24 -19.51
N HIS A 83 -14.17 26.01 -18.57
CA HIS A 83 -12.95 26.81 -18.46
C HIS A 83 -12.10 26.72 -19.74
N ILE A 84 -11.80 25.51 -20.20
CA ILE A 84 -11.00 25.28 -21.43
C ILE A 84 -11.66 25.94 -22.66
N PHE A 85 -12.99 25.82 -22.78
CA PHE A 85 -13.76 26.48 -23.83
C PHE A 85 -13.57 28.01 -23.79
N GLY A 86 -13.77 28.62 -22.62
CA GLY A 86 -13.63 30.07 -22.45
C GLY A 86 -12.23 30.58 -22.77
N THR A 87 -11.20 29.82 -22.40
CA THR A 87 -9.80 30.21 -22.56
C THR A 87 -9.30 30.05 -23.99
N TYR A 88 -9.56 28.90 -24.63
CA TYR A 88 -8.93 28.55 -25.91
C TYR A 88 -9.88 28.56 -27.11
N PHE A 89 -11.19 28.49 -26.88
CA PHE A 89 -12.20 28.38 -27.95
C PHE A 89 -13.41 29.32 -27.75
N PRO A 90 -13.22 30.60 -27.37
CA PRO A 90 -14.32 31.48 -26.93
C PRO A 90 -15.37 31.75 -28.01
N TYR A 91 -14.96 31.74 -29.28
CA TYR A 91 -15.82 32.05 -30.44
C TYR A 91 -16.53 30.83 -31.03
N SER A 92 -16.44 29.66 -30.39
CA SER A 92 -17.10 28.45 -30.88
C SER A 92 -18.60 28.49 -30.60
N ILE A 93 -19.40 28.20 -31.64
CA ILE A 93 -20.88 28.27 -31.61
C ILE A 93 -21.48 27.07 -30.88
N ASP A 94 -20.92 25.88 -31.08
CA ASP A 94 -21.33 24.66 -30.39
C ASP A 94 -20.50 24.45 -29.12
N ARG A 95 -21.18 24.49 -27.97
CA ARG A 95 -20.58 24.28 -26.64
C ARG A 95 -20.91 22.92 -26.05
N ASP A 96 -21.52 22.02 -26.83
CA ASP A 96 -21.78 20.66 -26.38
C ASP A 96 -20.48 19.84 -26.39
N PHE A 97 -20.05 19.42 -25.20
CA PHE A 97 -18.86 18.61 -25.04
C PHE A 97 -19.21 17.12 -25.08
N LYS A 98 -18.66 16.41 -26.07
CA LYS A 98 -18.77 14.95 -26.17
C LYS A 98 -17.42 14.29 -26.00
N VAL A 99 -17.39 13.28 -25.14
CA VAL A 99 -16.19 12.45 -24.93
C VAL A 99 -15.82 11.76 -26.26
N PRO A 100 -14.62 11.99 -26.82
CA PRO A 100 -14.21 11.40 -28.09
C PRO A 100 -14.13 9.88 -28.06
N SER A 101 -14.11 9.24 -29.23
CA SER A 101 -13.98 7.78 -29.37
C SER A 101 -12.75 7.21 -28.65
N LYS A 102 -12.80 5.94 -28.22
CA LYS A 102 -11.66 5.25 -27.59
C LYS A 102 -10.37 5.37 -28.42
N GLN A 103 -10.47 5.27 -29.75
CA GLN A 103 -9.31 5.36 -30.63
C GLN A 103 -8.69 6.77 -30.60
N THR A 104 -9.52 7.81 -30.67
CA THR A 104 -9.09 9.21 -30.54
C THR A 104 -8.37 9.43 -29.22
N ARG A 105 -8.97 8.97 -28.11
CA ARG A 105 -8.38 9.09 -26.77
C ARG A 105 -7.01 8.41 -26.67
N ILE A 106 -6.89 7.17 -27.18
CA ILE A 106 -5.62 6.43 -27.16
C ILE A 106 -4.54 7.15 -27.97
N ASN A 107 -4.89 7.71 -29.14
CA ASN A 107 -3.95 8.45 -29.98
C ASN A 107 -3.45 9.73 -29.27
N GLN A 108 -4.36 10.49 -28.66
CA GLN A 108 -4.02 11.68 -27.88
C GLN A 108 -3.13 11.34 -26.68
N GLN A 109 -3.42 10.26 -25.95
CA GLN A 109 -2.59 9.80 -24.85
C GLN A 109 -1.16 9.44 -25.32
N LYS A 110 -0.99 8.89 -26.53
CA LYS A 110 0.35 8.65 -27.10
C LYS A 110 1.10 9.95 -27.35
N ILE A 111 0.41 11.00 -27.83
CA ILE A 111 1.01 12.33 -28.05
C ILE A 111 1.46 12.91 -26.70
N ILE A 112 0.59 12.90 -25.68
CA ILE A 112 0.90 13.40 -24.33
C ILE A 112 2.07 12.63 -23.71
N CYS A 113 2.05 11.30 -23.78
CA CYS A 113 3.15 10.45 -23.32
C CYS A 113 4.48 10.82 -24.00
N ARG A 114 4.49 10.97 -25.33
CA ARG A 114 5.70 11.37 -26.08
C ARG A 114 6.21 12.74 -25.62
N HIS A 115 5.30 13.71 -25.43
CA HIS A 115 5.68 15.07 -25.01
C HIS A 115 6.39 15.08 -23.65
N PHE A 116 5.89 14.32 -22.66
CA PHE A 116 6.50 14.23 -21.33
C PHE A 116 7.57 13.13 -21.19
N SER A 117 7.93 12.44 -22.28
CA SER A 117 8.81 11.26 -22.23
C SER A 117 8.31 10.14 -21.30
N PHE A 118 6.99 10.00 -21.20
CA PHE A 118 6.35 8.90 -20.48
C PHE A 118 6.06 7.72 -21.39
N ARG A 119 6.19 6.51 -20.84
CA ARG A 119 5.77 5.25 -21.48
C ARG A 119 4.56 4.64 -20.79
N ARG A 120 3.81 3.82 -21.53
CA ARG A 120 2.69 3.05 -20.98
C ARG A 120 3.21 1.87 -20.16
N TYR A 121 2.49 1.53 -19.10
CA TYR A 121 2.70 0.26 -18.42
C TYR A 121 2.45 -0.92 -19.37
N ASP A 122 3.40 -1.84 -19.43
CA ASP A 122 3.39 -3.03 -20.28
C ASP A 122 3.87 -4.28 -19.52
N LYS A 123 4.03 -5.40 -20.23
CA LYS A 123 4.46 -6.66 -19.62
C LYS A 123 5.88 -6.59 -19.07
N GLN A 124 6.80 -5.93 -19.78
CA GLN A 124 8.18 -5.80 -19.35
C GLN A 124 8.26 -4.99 -18.04
N THR A 125 7.59 -3.84 -18.00
CA THR A 125 7.52 -3.02 -16.79
C THR A 125 6.85 -3.79 -15.65
N GLY A 126 5.88 -4.65 -15.94
CA GLY A 126 5.27 -5.51 -14.94
C GLY A 126 6.25 -6.52 -14.31
N THR A 127 7.19 -7.06 -15.10
CA THR A 127 8.27 -7.91 -14.57
C THR A 127 9.22 -7.10 -13.70
N GLU A 128 9.68 -5.93 -14.18
CA GLU A 128 10.54 -5.02 -13.41
C GLU A 128 9.88 -4.62 -12.07
N LEU A 129 8.59 -4.30 -12.10
CA LEU A 129 7.82 -3.93 -10.92
C LEU A 129 7.69 -5.09 -9.93
N LYS A 130 7.59 -6.33 -10.42
CA LYS A 130 7.58 -7.52 -9.56
C LYS A 130 8.91 -7.69 -8.82
N ASP A 131 10.03 -7.53 -9.51
CA ASP A 131 11.36 -7.66 -8.90
C ASP A 131 11.60 -6.56 -7.85
N VAL A 132 11.17 -5.33 -8.16
CA VAL A 132 11.21 -4.21 -7.21
C VAL A 132 10.33 -4.51 -6.00
N ALA A 133 9.10 -4.97 -6.20
CA ALA A 133 8.19 -5.34 -5.11
C ALA A 133 8.79 -6.44 -4.21
N GLY A 134 9.40 -7.46 -4.80
CA GLY A 134 10.08 -8.55 -4.09
C GLY A 134 11.22 -8.07 -3.16
N ARG A 135 11.95 -7.03 -3.56
CA ARG A 135 12.96 -6.41 -2.69
C ARG A 135 12.33 -5.55 -1.60
N ILE A 136 11.29 -4.78 -1.92
CA ILE A 136 10.64 -3.89 -0.96
C ILE A 136 9.95 -4.68 0.15
N VAL A 137 9.32 -5.83 -0.14
CA VAL A 137 8.61 -6.63 0.88
C VAL A 137 9.55 -7.15 1.98
N ARG A 138 10.83 -7.41 1.66
CA ARG A 138 11.85 -7.76 2.66
C ARG A 138 12.14 -6.60 3.61
N ARG A 139 12.14 -5.37 3.08
CA ARG A 139 12.35 -4.14 3.84
C ARG A 139 11.12 -3.70 4.62
N SER A 140 9.91 -3.93 4.13
CA SER A 140 8.67 -3.58 4.82
C SER A 140 7.50 -4.46 4.39
N ALA A 141 6.84 -5.06 5.37
CA ALA A 141 5.61 -5.82 5.17
C ALA A 141 4.34 -4.95 5.08
N LYS A 142 4.44 -3.62 5.26
CA LYS A 142 3.28 -2.70 5.24
C LYS A 142 2.80 -2.45 3.80
N PRO A 143 1.57 -2.86 3.42
CA PRO A 143 1.08 -2.74 2.05
C PRO A 143 1.09 -1.31 1.49
N ILE A 144 0.73 -0.31 2.30
CA ILE A 144 0.72 1.10 1.91
C ILE A 144 2.11 1.63 1.58
N PHE A 145 3.11 1.22 2.36
CA PHE A 145 4.50 1.59 2.11
C PHE A 145 4.99 1.00 0.79
N ILE A 146 4.70 -0.28 0.55
CA ILE A 146 5.05 -0.97 -0.70
C ILE A 146 4.39 -0.24 -1.89
N LEU A 147 3.10 0.08 -1.79
CA LEU A 147 2.39 0.81 -2.85
C LEU A 147 3.05 2.15 -3.18
N ARG A 148 3.39 2.96 -2.17
CA ARG A 148 4.04 4.26 -2.35
C ARG A 148 5.41 4.13 -3.02
N GLU A 149 6.21 3.15 -2.61
CA GLU A 149 7.51 2.89 -3.23
C GLU A 149 7.38 2.45 -4.70
N LEU A 150 6.38 1.62 -5.01
CA LEU A 150 6.10 1.18 -6.39
C LEU A 150 5.61 2.34 -7.27
N LEU A 151 4.73 3.20 -6.75
CA LEU A 151 4.31 4.42 -7.46
C LEU A 151 5.49 5.37 -7.69
N GLY A 152 6.33 5.56 -6.68
CA GLY A 152 7.56 6.35 -6.79
C GLY A 152 8.53 5.79 -7.83
N PHE A 153 8.69 4.46 -7.89
CA PHE A 153 9.50 3.81 -8.91
C PHE A 153 8.97 4.05 -10.33
N LEU A 154 7.67 3.85 -10.56
CA LEU A 154 7.06 4.09 -11.87
C LEU A 154 7.19 5.56 -12.30
N ASN A 155 6.98 6.50 -11.38
CA ASN A 155 7.16 7.92 -11.66
C ASN A 155 8.61 8.24 -12.05
N LYS A 156 9.61 7.70 -11.34
CA LYS A 156 11.04 7.87 -11.68
C LYS A 156 11.40 7.28 -13.04
N GLN A 157 10.73 6.20 -13.45
CA GLN A 157 10.93 5.57 -14.76
C GLN A 157 10.05 6.19 -15.86
N HIS A 158 9.33 7.28 -15.56
CA HIS A 158 8.33 7.91 -16.43
C HIS A 158 7.35 6.88 -17.01
N VAL A 159 6.81 6.00 -16.17
CA VAL A 159 5.78 5.04 -16.55
C VAL A 159 4.43 5.49 -16.00
N VAL A 160 3.43 5.54 -16.87
CA VAL A 160 2.04 5.76 -16.45
C VAL A 160 1.58 4.57 -15.60
N PRO A 161 1.16 4.78 -14.33
CA PRO A 161 0.74 3.70 -13.45
C PRO A 161 -0.39 2.84 -14.03
N PRO A 162 -0.39 1.51 -13.78
CA PRO A 162 -1.54 0.67 -14.06
C PRO A 162 -2.68 0.96 -13.07
N ALA A 163 -3.82 0.29 -13.25
CA ALA A 163 -4.93 0.39 -12.32
C ALA A 163 -4.55 -0.10 -10.91
N TYR A 164 -5.20 0.47 -9.89
CA TYR A 164 -5.00 0.10 -8.48
C TYR A 164 -5.05 -1.42 -8.23
N SER A 165 -5.98 -2.13 -8.89
CA SER A 165 -6.10 -3.60 -8.77
C SER A 165 -4.83 -4.35 -9.16
N THR A 166 -4.04 -3.83 -10.11
CA THR A 166 -2.76 -4.41 -10.50
C THR A 166 -1.76 -4.38 -9.34
N PHE A 167 -1.75 -3.28 -8.57
CA PHE A 167 -0.93 -3.19 -7.36
C PHE A 167 -1.45 -4.10 -6.24
N GLN A 168 -2.78 -4.17 -6.03
CA GLN A 168 -3.36 -5.07 -5.04
C GLN A 168 -2.95 -6.53 -5.30
N ASP A 169 -3.07 -6.98 -6.55
CA ASP A 169 -2.74 -8.35 -6.96
C ASP A 169 -1.23 -8.61 -6.92
N LEU A 170 -0.38 -7.61 -7.24
CA LEU A 170 1.08 -7.74 -7.16
C LEU A 170 1.56 -7.81 -5.70
N ILE A 171 1.18 -6.82 -4.88
CA ILE A 171 1.61 -6.70 -3.49
C ILE A 171 1.13 -7.90 -2.68
N GLY A 172 -0.13 -8.33 -2.88
CA GLY A 172 -0.67 -9.51 -2.22
C GLY A 172 0.13 -10.78 -2.52
N ARG A 173 0.52 -11.00 -3.79
CA ARG A 173 1.38 -12.13 -4.17
C ARG A 173 2.76 -12.04 -3.54
N CYS A 174 3.46 -10.91 -3.66
CA CYS A 174 4.81 -10.76 -3.10
C CYS A 174 4.83 -10.94 -1.57
N LEU A 175 3.84 -10.40 -0.85
CA LEU A 175 3.73 -10.62 0.60
C LEU A 175 3.43 -12.08 0.95
N SER A 176 2.67 -12.79 0.11
CA SER A 176 2.36 -14.21 0.34
C SER A 176 3.59 -15.09 0.08
N GLU A 177 4.32 -14.84 -1.00
CA GLU A 177 5.59 -15.50 -1.33
C GLU A 177 6.62 -15.28 -0.20
N GLU A 178 6.72 -14.05 0.31
CA GLU A 178 7.65 -13.71 1.39
C GLU A 178 7.25 -14.38 2.71
N ARG A 179 5.96 -14.41 3.05
CA ARG A 179 5.45 -15.15 4.21
C ARG A 179 5.77 -16.64 4.11
N GLN A 180 5.57 -17.26 2.94
CA GLN A 180 5.91 -18.67 2.74
C GLN A 180 7.41 -18.94 2.91
N ARG A 181 8.27 -18.04 2.43
CA ARG A 181 9.72 -18.12 2.64
C ARG A 181 10.06 -18.11 4.13
N ILE A 182 9.51 -17.16 4.87
CA ILE A 182 9.70 -17.01 6.32
C ILE A 182 9.21 -18.26 7.06
N SER A 183 7.98 -18.68 6.79
CA SER A 183 7.37 -19.86 7.40
C SER A 183 8.21 -21.12 7.18
N LYS A 184 8.71 -21.33 5.96
CA LYS A 184 9.58 -22.48 5.63
C LYS A 184 10.91 -22.43 6.37
N GLN A 185 11.50 -21.25 6.53
CA GLN A 185 12.75 -21.08 7.28
C GLN A 185 12.53 -21.25 8.78
N LEU A 186 11.41 -20.75 9.31
CA LEU A 186 11.04 -20.89 10.71
C LEU A 186 10.91 -22.36 11.10
N MET A 187 10.09 -23.12 10.36
CA MET A 187 9.87 -24.54 10.66
C MET A 187 11.13 -25.40 10.52
N ARG A 188 12.14 -24.97 9.75
CA ARG A 188 13.43 -25.67 9.63
C ARG A 188 14.39 -25.40 10.78
N SER A 189 14.28 -24.23 11.39
CA SER A 189 15.19 -23.78 12.46
C SER A 189 14.60 -23.97 13.86
N MET A 190 13.31 -24.34 13.96
CA MET A 190 12.60 -24.45 15.22
C MET A 190 13.06 -25.65 16.02
N GLU A 191 13.37 -25.41 17.29
CA GLU A 191 13.64 -26.45 18.29
C GLU A 191 12.29 -26.95 18.88
N PRO A 192 12.14 -28.24 19.23
CA PRO A 192 10.86 -28.80 19.73
C PRO A 192 10.26 -28.03 20.91
N GLU A 193 11.10 -27.52 21.80
CA GLU A 193 10.71 -26.74 22.97
C GLU A 193 10.08 -25.39 22.59
N ILE A 194 10.56 -24.78 21.50
CA ILE A 194 10.01 -23.53 20.96
C ILE A 194 8.67 -23.79 20.27
N GLU A 195 8.55 -24.91 19.55
CA GLU A 195 7.29 -25.32 18.95
C GLU A 195 6.22 -25.58 20.02
N GLU A 196 6.58 -26.31 21.08
CA GLU A 196 5.70 -26.57 22.21
C GLU A 196 5.25 -25.26 22.87
N ALA A 197 6.19 -24.36 23.15
CA ALA A 197 5.87 -23.04 23.70
C ALA A 197 4.89 -22.25 22.80
N LEU A 198 5.12 -22.19 21.48
CA LEU A 198 4.22 -21.52 20.53
C LEU A 198 2.86 -22.21 20.41
N SER A 199 2.83 -23.54 20.48
CA SER A 199 1.58 -24.30 20.44
C SER A 199 0.74 -24.09 21.69
N ALA A 200 1.35 -24.05 22.88
CA ALA A 200 0.68 -23.82 24.15
C ALA A 200 0.01 -22.44 24.20
N ILE A 201 0.63 -21.45 23.56
CA ILE A 201 0.08 -20.09 23.41
C ILE A 201 -1.21 -20.07 22.59
N LEU A 202 -1.28 -20.93 21.57
CA LEU A 202 -2.44 -21.09 20.70
C LEU A 202 -3.47 -22.07 21.26
N ALA A 203 -3.12 -22.91 22.24
CA ALA A 203 -3.99 -23.91 22.83
C ALA A 203 -5.22 -23.30 23.53
N ASP A 204 -6.27 -24.09 23.67
CA ASP A 204 -7.55 -23.66 24.23
C ASP A 204 -7.63 -23.96 25.72
N ASP A 205 -7.37 -22.96 26.57
CA ASP A 205 -7.73 -23.06 27.98
C ASP A 205 -9.17 -22.61 28.15
N SER A 206 -10.05 -23.60 28.31
CA SER A 206 -11.47 -23.49 28.61
C SER A 206 -11.78 -22.85 29.97
N THR A 207 -10.80 -22.29 30.68
CA THR A 207 -10.93 -21.88 32.09
C THR A 207 -10.33 -20.53 32.47
N GLY A 208 -9.70 -19.76 31.58
CA GLY A 208 -9.22 -18.44 31.99
C GLY A 208 -8.57 -17.63 30.90
N LEU A 209 -9.08 -16.41 30.69
CA LEU A 209 -8.52 -15.30 29.92
C LEU A 209 -7.32 -15.69 29.03
N HIS A 210 -7.57 -15.99 27.74
CA HIS A 210 -6.56 -16.44 26.77
C HIS A 210 -5.18 -15.79 27.00
N TRP A 211 -4.11 -16.58 27.07
CA TRP A 211 -2.74 -16.10 27.30
C TRP A 211 -2.35 -14.95 26.36
N VAL A 212 -2.75 -15.01 25.09
CA VAL A 212 -2.61 -13.92 24.11
C VAL A 212 -3.35 -12.63 24.55
N THR A 213 -4.54 -12.74 25.13
CA THR A 213 -5.29 -11.60 25.69
C THR A 213 -4.62 -11.04 26.95
N GLN A 214 -3.98 -11.88 27.76
CA GLN A 214 -3.20 -11.41 28.91
C GLN A 214 -1.94 -10.68 28.47
N LEU A 215 -1.22 -11.20 27.48
CA LEU A 215 -0.03 -10.57 26.93
C LEU A 215 -0.27 -9.17 26.35
N LYS A 216 -1.40 -8.99 25.66
CA LYS A 216 -1.77 -7.70 25.06
C LYS A 216 -2.08 -6.61 26.07
N LYS A 217 -2.30 -6.94 27.35
CA LYS A 217 -2.65 -5.94 28.36
C LYS A 217 -1.42 -5.13 28.72
N GLU A 218 -1.44 -3.85 28.41
CA GLU A 218 -0.47 -2.90 28.95
C GLU A 218 -0.65 -2.73 30.47
N PRO A 219 0.45 -2.47 31.21
CA PRO A 219 0.36 -2.17 32.63
C PRO A 219 -0.47 -0.90 32.84
N ARG A 220 -1.35 -0.92 33.85
CA ARG A 220 -2.22 0.23 34.14
C ARG A 220 -1.47 1.36 34.84
N ASP A 221 -0.48 0.99 35.64
CA ASP A 221 0.36 1.86 36.43
C ASP A 221 1.71 1.16 36.70
N PHE A 222 2.64 1.89 37.34
CA PHE A 222 3.93 1.34 37.79
C PHE A 222 3.85 0.74 39.21
N SER A 223 2.68 0.27 39.65
CA SER A 223 2.57 -0.39 40.95
C SER A 223 3.40 -1.67 40.98
N TYR A 224 3.90 -2.03 42.16
CA TYR A 224 4.68 -3.25 42.37
C TYR A 224 3.99 -4.51 41.81
N LYS A 225 2.66 -4.58 41.89
CA LYS A 225 1.87 -5.70 41.39
C LYS A 225 1.87 -5.78 39.86
N GLU A 226 1.71 -4.65 39.17
CA GLU A 226 1.75 -4.59 37.71
C GLU A 226 3.18 -4.90 37.20
N VAL A 227 4.21 -4.33 37.84
CA VAL A 227 5.63 -4.62 37.53
C VAL A 227 5.96 -6.10 37.72
N LEU A 228 5.53 -6.73 38.83
CA LEU A 228 5.75 -8.17 39.06
C LEU A 228 5.05 -9.04 38.00
N SER A 229 3.87 -8.60 37.54
CA SER A 229 3.13 -9.27 36.48
C SER A 229 3.85 -9.19 35.14
N GLU A 230 4.44 -8.03 34.80
CA GLU A 230 5.24 -7.84 33.59
C GLU A 230 6.54 -8.66 33.64
N VAL A 231 7.22 -8.72 34.79
CA VAL A 231 8.41 -9.58 34.98
C VAL A 231 8.06 -11.06 34.78
N THR A 232 6.91 -11.50 35.28
CA THR A 232 6.43 -12.88 35.09
C THR A 232 6.16 -13.19 33.62
N ARG A 233 5.58 -12.24 32.89
CA ARG A 233 5.35 -12.37 31.44
C ARG A 233 6.66 -12.43 30.65
N ILE A 234 7.65 -11.59 30.98
CA ILE A 234 8.99 -11.67 30.36
C ILE A 234 9.59 -13.06 30.55
N LYS A 235 9.50 -13.63 31.76
CA LYS A 235 10.03 -14.98 32.02
C LYS A 235 9.36 -16.04 31.15
N GLN A 236 8.05 -15.93 30.91
CA GLN A 236 7.32 -16.84 30.02
C GLN A 236 7.69 -16.64 28.54
N LEU A 237 7.93 -15.39 28.12
CA LEU A 237 8.36 -15.06 26.75
C LEU A 237 9.84 -15.35 26.49
N LYS A 238 10.65 -15.54 27.54
CA LYS A 238 12.11 -15.62 27.44
C LYS A 238 12.61 -16.67 26.45
N PRO A 239 12.09 -17.92 26.41
CA PRO A 239 12.54 -18.90 25.42
C PRO A 239 12.29 -18.44 23.98
N LEU A 240 11.13 -17.83 23.72
CA LEU A 240 10.78 -17.29 22.41
C LEU A 240 11.62 -16.07 22.05
N TYR A 241 11.89 -15.19 23.02
CA TYR A 241 12.77 -14.05 22.84
C TYR A 241 14.20 -14.48 22.50
N ASP A 242 14.78 -15.41 23.28
CA ASP A 242 16.14 -15.90 23.08
C ASP A 242 16.29 -16.62 21.72
N PHE A 243 15.25 -17.35 21.28
CA PHE A 243 15.18 -17.88 19.92
C PHE A 243 15.08 -16.76 18.87
N GLY A 244 14.19 -15.78 19.08
CA GLY A 244 13.96 -14.65 18.18
C GLY A 244 15.22 -13.80 17.96
N VAL A 245 15.98 -13.51 19.02
CA VAL A 245 17.27 -12.79 18.95
C VAL A 245 18.27 -13.51 18.05
N ARG A 246 18.32 -14.85 18.09
CA ARG A 246 19.21 -15.65 17.24
C ARG A 246 18.69 -15.78 15.81
N TRP A 247 17.39 -15.99 15.64
CA TRP A 247 16.79 -16.40 14.37
C TRP A 247 16.34 -15.22 13.48
N LEU A 248 15.74 -14.17 14.04
CA LEU A 248 15.22 -13.03 13.26
C LEU A 248 16.28 -12.32 12.40
N PRO A 249 17.56 -12.17 12.83
CA PRO A 249 18.59 -11.63 11.97
C PRO A 249 18.87 -12.48 10.72
N THR A 250 18.57 -13.78 10.75
CA THR A 250 18.87 -14.73 9.66
C THR A 250 17.86 -14.68 8.50
N ILE A 251 16.70 -14.05 8.71
CA ILE A 251 15.64 -13.97 7.68
C ILE A 251 15.70 -12.67 6.85
N GLU A 252 16.69 -11.81 7.06
CA GLU A 252 16.89 -10.55 6.31
C GLU A 252 15.66 -9.62 6.31
N LEU A 253 14.85 -9.66 7.38
CA LEU A 253 13.76 -8.73 7.58
C LEU A 253 14.23 -7.46 8.29
N SER A 254 13.62 -6.33 7.96
CA SER A 254 13.82 -5.12 8.74
C SER A 254 13.14 -5.22 10.11
N ASN A 255 13.66 -4.47 11.09
CA ASN A 255 13.01 -4.30 12.38
C ASN A 255 11.58 -3.75 12.25
N GLU A 256 11.32 -2.91 11.24
CA GLU A 256 9.99 -2.37 10.97
C GLU A 256 9.00 -3.43 10.48
N SER A 257 9.46 -4.41 9.69
CA SER A 257 8.64 -5.57 9.31
C SER A 257 8.33 -6.43 10.52
N ILE A 258 9.30 -6.67 11.40
CA ILE A 258 9.10 -7.44 12.64
C ILE A 258 8.07 -6.73 13.54
N ARG A 259 8.20 -5.41 13.72
CA ARG A 259 7.20 -4.58 14.42
C ARG A 259 5.81 -4.68 13.81
N TYR A 260 5.72 -4.64 12.49
CA TYR A 260 4.45 -4.80 11.79
C TYR A 260 3.80 -6.17 12.06
N TYR A 261 4.57 -7.26 12.00
CA TYR A 261 4.05 -8.60 12.29
C TYR A 261 3.66 -8.77 13.76
N ALA A 262 4.41 -8.17 14.69
CA ALA A 262 4.04 -8.09 16.10
C ALA A 262 2.68 -7.37 16.29
N ALA A 263 2.50 -6.21 15.64
CA ALA A 263 1.25 -5.46 15.72
C ALA A 263 0.03 -6.22 15.15
N LEU A 264 0.24 -7.16 14.22
CA LEU A 264 -0.86 -8.03 13.74
C LEU A 264 -1.37 -8.97 14.84
N VAL A 265 -0.52 -9.38 15.78
CA VAL A 265 -0.97 -10.15 16.95
C VAL A 265 -1.92 -9.32 17.78
N GLU A 266 -1.60 -8.05 18.04
CA GLU A 266 -2.46 -7.10 18.78
C GLU A 266 -3.79 -6.88 18.07
N TYR A 267 -3.76 -6.68 16.75
CA TYR A 267 -4.94 -6.42 15.93
C TYR A 267 -5.91 -7.61 15.82
N TYR A 268 -5.40 -8.83 15.66
CA TYR A 268 -6.26 -10.00 15.48
C TYR A 268 -6.76 -10.59 16.81
N SER A 269 -8.01 -11.06 16.82
CA SER A 269 -8.50 -11.88 17.92
C SER A 269 -7.76 -13.22 17.98
N VAL A 270 -7.71 -13.83 19.17
CA VAL A 270 -7.10 -15.16 19.36
C VAL A 270 -7.73 -16.18 18.42
N TYR A 271 -9.05 -16.14 18.28
CA TYR A 271 -9.79 -16.96 17.32
C TYR A 271 -9.28 -16.79 15.88
N LYS A 272 -9.03 -15.55 15.44
CA LYS A 272 -8.52 -15.30 14.08
C LYS A 272 -7.06 -15.72 13.92
N LEU A 273 -6.24 -15.54 14.95
CA LEU A 273 -4.84 -16.01 14.95
C LEU A 273 -4.74 -17.53 14.74
N ARG A 274 -5.61 -18.30 15.40
CA ARG A 274 -5.69 -19.76 15.27
C ARG A 274 -6.14 -20.25 13.89
N ARG A 275 -6.76 -19.38 13.08
CA ARG A 275 -7.21 -19.74 11.72
C ARG A 275 -6.17 -19.47 10.63
N PHE A 276 -5.05 -18.83 10.98
CA PHE A 276 -3.90 -18.82 10.08
C PHE A 276 -3.28 -20.22 10.01
N ASP A 277 -2.54 -20.49 8.94
CA ASP A 277 -1.65 -21.65 8.93
C ASP A 277 -0.66 -21.56 10.11
N THR A 278 -0.39 -22.71 10.72
CA THR A 278 0.43 -22.82 11.93
C THR A 278 1.77 -22.06 11.83
N PRO A 279 2.55 -22.19 10.73
CA PRO A 279 3.80 -21.45 10.59
C PRO A 279 3.63 -19.93 10.61
N THR A 280 2.58 -19.41 9.98
CA THR A 280 2.27 -17.97 9.99
C THR A 280 1.90 -17.50 11.39
N ALA A 281 1.05 -18.24 12.10
CA ALA A 281 0.66 -17.90 13.47
C ALA A 281 1.88 -17.88 14.40
N TYR A 282 2.74 -18.90 14.29
CA TYR A 282 4.00 -19.00 15.02
C TYR A 282 4.93 -17.82 14.74
N PHE A 283 5.11 -17.44 13.48
CA PHE A 283 5.95 -16.30 13.14
C PHE A 283 5.43 -14.98 13.72
N TYR A 284 4.12 -14.75 13.70
CA TYR A 284 3.52 -13.56 14.29
C TYR A 284 3.73 -13.52 15.81
N LEU A 285 3.48 -14.65 16.50
CA LEU A 285 3.69 -14.77 17.94
C LEU A 285 5.15 -14.59 18.33
N LEU A 286 6.08 -15.13 17.55
CA LEU A 286 7.52 -14.94 17.76
C LEU A 286 7.92 -13.47 17.57
N SER A 287 7.42 -12.82 16.52
CA SER A 287 7.63 -11.39 16.28
C SER A 287 7.09 -10.55 17.43
N TYR A 288 5.92 -10.93 17.96
CA TYR A 288 5.30 -10.30 19.12
C TYR A 288 6.13 -10.49 20.39
N ALA A 289 6.55 -11.71 20.70
CA ALA A 289 7.39 -12.01 21.86
C ALA A 289 8.69 -11.19 21.82
N TYR A 290 9.36 -11.16 20.66
CA TYR A 290 10.56 -10.38 20.45
C TYR A 290 10.33 -8.88 20.70
N HIS A 291 9.31 -8.30 20.06
CA HIS A 291 9.01 -6.88 20.18
C HIS A 291 8.56 -6.50 21.60
N ARG A 292 7.65 -7.28 22.19
CA ARG A 292 7.09 -7.00 23.52
C ARG A 292 8.16 -7.03 24.59
N THR A 293 9.09 -7.99 24.56
CA THR A 293 10.19 -8.04 25.53
C THR A 293 11.09 -6.82 25.43
N HIS A 294 11.37 -6.29 24.22
CA HIS A 294 12.07 -5.02 24.06
C HIS A 294 11.29 -3.86 24.69
N THR A 295 10.00 -3.72 24.39
CA THR A 295 9.16 -2.64 24.96
C THR A 295 9.12 -2.69 26.49
N ILE A 296 9.03 -3.87 27.09
CA ILE A 296 9.01 -3.99 28.56
C ILE A 296 10.37 -3.61 29.14
N HIS A 297 11.49 -4.03 28.52
CA HIS A 297 12.81 -3.59 28.98
C HIS A 297 12.97 -2.06 28.91
N ASP A 298 12.52 -1.43 27.83
CA ASP A 298 12.56 0.03 27.68
C ASP A 298 11.70 0.71 28.77
N ASN A 299 10.47 0.25 29.00
CA ASN A 299 9.59 0.79 30.04
C ASN A 299 10.13 0.61 31.47
N LEU A 300 10.83 -0.50 31.74
CA LEU A 300 11.45 -0.75 33.04
C LEU A 300 12.67 0.16 33.27
N ILE A 301 13.43 0.47 32.22
CA ILE A 301 14.52 1.45 32.29
C ILE A 301 13.94 2.84 32.58
N ASP A 302 12.90 3.24 31.86
CA ASP A 302 12.24 4.54 32.06
C ASP A 302 11.61 4.68 33.46
N ALA A 303 11.10 3.58 34.04
CA ALA A 303 10.55 3.57 35.40
C ALA A 303 11.61 3.64 36.52
N LEU A 304 12.88 3.40 36.18
CA LEU A 304 14.02 3.45 37.11
C LEU A 304 14.79 4.79 37.06
N ILE A 305 14.41 5.69 36.15
CA ILE A 305 14.96 7.05 35.99
C ILE A 305 14.01 8.06 36.65
#